data_AF-A0A6G3UA21-F1
#
_entry.id   AF-A0A6G3UA21-F1
#
_cell.length_a   1.000
_cell.length_b   1.000
_cell.length_c   1.000
_cell.angle_alpha   90.00
_cell.angle_beta   90.00
_cell.angle_gamma   90.00
#
_symmetry.space_group_name_H-M   'P 1'
#
loop_
_entity.id
_entity.type
_entity.pdbx_description
1 polymer ?
#
loop_
_entity_poly.entity_id
_entity_poly.type
_entity_poly.pdbx_seq_one_letter_code
_entity_poly.pdbx_strand_id
1 'polypeptide(L)'
;MNHAQLTALGRALRLLGEHGEALGGDTPDAKLHEVKADLRRALDLLEEGVTSAAPSTRCPEHPTGPVDESAPDLCLLCETRRRAARRAEFNGPAPQYAPT
;
A
#
# COMPACT_ATOMS: atom_id res chain seq x y z
N MET A 1 6.71 -2.25 3.34
CA MET A 1 5.79 -1.78 2.26
C MET A 1 4.40 -1.48 2.78
N ASN A 2 3.85 -0.33 2.40
CA ASN A 2 2.42 -0.02 2.54
C ASN A 2 1.61 -0.48 1.30
N HIS A 3 0.28 -0.44 1.39
CA HIS A 3 -0.60 -0.90 0.30
C HIS A 3 -0.41 -0.09 -0.99
N ALA A 4 -0.22 1.23 -0.89
CA ALA A 4 0.00 2.09 -2.04
C ALA A 4 1.30 1.73 -2.79
N GLN A 5 2.38 1.43 -2.06
CA GLN A 5 3.66 0.95 -2.62
C GLN A 5 3.48 -0.40 -3.32
N LEU A 6 2.72 -1.34 -2.73
CA LEU A 6 2.41 -2.63 -3.37
C LEU A 6 1.62 -2.44 -4.68
N THR A 7 0.63 -1.56 -4.70
CA THR A 7 -0.11 -1.24 -5.93
C THR A 7 0.78 -0.56 -6.97
N ALA A 8 1.67 0.35 -6.56
CA ALA A 8 2.61 1.02 -7.45
C ALA A 8 3.58 0.03 -8.09
N LEU A 9 4.17 -0.87 -7.29
CA LEU A 9 5.03 -1.94 -7.78
C LEU A 9 4.30 -2.86 -8.75
N GLY A 10 3.07 -3.29 -8.42
CA GLY A 10 2.26 -4.13 -9.30
C GLY A 10 2.01 -3.49 -10.68
N ARG A 11 1.74 -2.18 -10.72
CA ARG A 11 1.61 -1.44 -12.00
C ARG A 11 2.92 -1.37 -12.78
N ALA A 12 4.03 -1.09 -12.11
CA ALA A 12 5.34 -1.02 -12.74
C ALA A 12 5.75 -2.37 -13.36
N LEU A 13 5.53 -3.47 -12.64
CA LEU A 13 5.81 -4.82 -13.14
C LEU A 13 4.94 -5.21 -14.33
N ARG A 14 3.67 -4.79 -14.33
CA ARG A 14 2.78 -5.03 -15.48
C ARG A 14 3.27 -4.30 -16.73
N LEU A 15 3.62 -3.02 -16.61
CA LEU A 15 4.14 -2.22 -17.71
C LEU A 15 5.46 -2.81 -18.26
N LEU A 16 6.32 -3.32 -17.39
CA LEU A 16 7.52 -4.05 -17.80
C LEU A 16 7.22 -5.34 -18.57
N GLY A 17 6.18 -6.09 -18.18
CA GLY A 17 5.71 -7.24 -18.93
C GLY A 17 5.26 -6.86 -20.34
N GLU A 18 4.45 -5.80 -20.46
CA GLU A 18 3.98 -5.25 -21.74
C GLU A 18 5.16 -4.79 -22.63
N HIS A 19 6.18 -4.18 -22.03
CA HIS A 19 7.42 -3.85 -22.73
C HIS A 19 8.16 -5.08 -23.23
N GLY A 20 8.30 -6.12 -22.39
CA GLY A 20 8.97 -7.37 -22.75
C GLY A 20 8.29 -8.10 -23.90
N GLU A 21 6.96 -8.14 -23.92
CA GLU A 21 6.18 -8.74 -25.01
C GLU A 21 6.34 -7.98 -26.34
N ALA A 22 6.52 -6.66 -26.28
CA ALA A 22 6.70 -5.81 -27.45
C ALA A 22 8.15 -5.80 -28.01
N LEU A 23 9.11 -6.46 -27.33
CA LEU A 23 10.48 -6.51 -27.80
C LEU A 23 10.60 -7.39 -29.06
N GLY A 24 11.20 -6.81 -30.09
CA GLY A 24 11.54 -7.48 -31.35
C GLY A 24 12.91 -7.05 -31.87
N GLY A 25 13.37 -7.68 -32.95
CA GLY A 25 14.67 -7.38 -33.57
C GLY A 25 14.79 -5.98 -34.17
N ASP A 26 13.66 -5.32 -34.41
CA ASP A 26 13.52 -3.97 -34.95
C ASP A 26 13.22 -2.91 -33.86
N THR A 27 13.31 -3.28 -32.59
CA THR A 27 13.08 -2.36 -31.47
C THR A 27 14.07 -1.19 -31.52
N PRO A 28 13.60 0.07 -31.61
CA PRO A 28 14.51 1.21 -31.59
C PRO A 28 15.24 1.38 -30.26
N ASP A 29 16.49 1.83 -30.28
CA ASP A 29 17.29 2.11 -29.07
C ASP A 29 16.58 3.04 -28.08
N ALA A 30 15.85 4.03 -28.58
CA ALA A 30 15.04 4.92 -27.74
C ALA A 30 14.06 4.13 -26.85
N LYS A 31 13.44 3.08 -27.40
CA LYS A 31 12.53 2.22 -26.65
C LYS A 31 13.27 1.38 -25.62
N LEU A 32 14.46 0.87 -25.94
CA LEU A 32 15.31 0.16 -24.99
C LEU A 32 15.72 1.05 -23.81
N HIS A 33 15.98 2.33 -24.06
CA HIS A 33 16.25 3.31 -23.01
C HIS A 33 15.05 3.57 -22.10
N GLU A 34 13.83 3.61 -22.65
CA GLU A 34 12.59 3.68 -21.85
C GLU A 34 12.44 2.45 -20.95
N VAL A 35 12.55 1.25 -21.52
CA VAL A 35 12.46 -0.02 -20.75
C VAL A 35 13.49 -0.06 -19.64
N LYS A 36 14.73 0.37 -19.90
CA LYS A 36 15.79 0.49 -18.89
C LYS A 36 15.39 1.44 -17.75
N ALA A 37 14.77 2.57 -18.07
CA ALA A 37 14.33 3.53 -17.05
C ALA A 37 13.20 2.94 -16.20
N ASP A 38 12.25 2.22 -16.80
CA ASP A 38 11.18 1.53 -16.08
C ASP A 38 11.69 0.39 -15.19
N LEU A 39 12.69 -0.37 -15.65
CA LEU A 39 13.33 -1.41 -14.85
C LEU A 39 13.95 -0.84 -13.59
N ARG A 40 14.67 0.28 -13.72
CA ARG A 40 15.26 0.98 -12.56
C ARG A 40 14.19 1.45 -11.58
N ARG A 41 13.12 2.10 -12.08
CA ARG A 41 12.00 2.52 -11.23
C ARG A 41 11.36 1.36 -10.46
N ALA A 42 11.15 0.22 -11.12
CA ALA A 42 10.58 -0.96 -10.47
C ALA A 42 11.52 -1.55 -9.40
N LEU A 43 12.83 -1.56 -9.67
CA LEU A 43 13.85 -1.98 -8.71
C LEU A 43 13.88 -1.05 -7.49
N ASP A 44 13.87 0.27 -7.71
CA ASP A 44 13.87 1.25 -6.62
C ASP A 44 12.64 1.06 -5.69
N LEU A 45 11.44 0.84 -6.27
CA LEU A 45 10.22 0.56 -5.51
C LEU A 45 10.29 -0.75 -4.71
N LEU A 46 10.93 -1.78 -5.28
CA LEU A 46 11.11 -3.06 -4.62
C LEU A 46 12.11 -2.95 -3.47
N GLU A 47 13.24 -2.25 -3.70
CA GLU A 47 14.28 -2.05 -2.69
C GLU A 47 13.76 -1.24 -1.50
N GLU A 48 13.05 -0.15 -1.73
CA GLU A 48 12.37 0.60 -0.67
C GLU A 48 11.40 -0.30 0.11
N GLY A 49 10.74 -1.22 -0.61
CA GLY A 49 9.81 -2.14 -0.03
C GLY A 49 10.43 -3.21 0.89
N VAL A 50 11.56 -3.77 0.47
CA VAL A 50 12.30 -4.82 1.21
C VAL A 50 13.10 -4.23 2.37
N THR A 51 13.62 -3.02 2.23
CA THR A 51 14.40 -2.33 3.28
C THR A 51 13.51 -1.65 4.32
N SER A 52 12.26 -1.31 3.99
CA SER A 52 11.25 -0.85 4.94
C SER A 52 11.04 -1.89 6.04
N ALA A 53 11.31 -1.51 7.29
CA ALA A 53 10.90 -2.30 8.45
C ALA A 53 9.39 -2.59 8.37
N ALA A 54 8.99 -3.80 8.76
CA ALA A 54 7.58 -4.14 8.87
C ALA A 54 6.93 -3.18 9.90
N PRO A 55 5.75 -2.62 9.60
CA PRO A 55 5.04 -1.80 10.56
C PRO A 55 4.82 -2.60 11.84
N SER A 56 5.26 -2.03 12.97
CA SER A 56 5.08 -2.65 14.28
C SER A 56 4.23 -1.74 15.15
N THR A 57 3.24 -2.34 15.80
CA THR A 57 2.42 -1.65 16.80
C THR A 57 2.91 -2.03 18.20
N ARG A 58 2.50 -1.27 19.21
CA ARG A 58 2.71 -1.62 20.63
C ARG A 58 1.55 -2.46 21.19
N CYS A 59 0.62 -2.88 20.34
CA CYS A 59 -0.55 -3.66 20.74
C CYS A 59 -0.21 -5.16 20.73
N PRO A 60 -0.44 -5.88 21.85
CA PRO A 60 -0.18 -7.33 21.91
C PRO A 60 -1.11 -8.15 21.01
N GLU A 61 -2.31 -7.64 20.69
CA GLU A 61 -3.25 -8.33 19.79
C GLU A 61 -2.83 -8.20 18.31
N HIS A 62 -2.17 -7.11 17.93
CA HIS A 62 -1.85 -6.80 16.54
C HIS A 62 -0.41 -6.29 16.37
N PRO A 63 0.62 -7.08 16.73
CA PRO A 63 2.01 -6.62 16.76
C PRO A 63 2.51 -6.15 15.39
N THR A 64 2.00 -6.71 14.29
CA THR A 64 2.30 -6.33 12.89
C THR A 64 1.11 -5.68 12.18
N GLY A 65 0.14 -5.17 12.95
CA GLY A 65 -1.02 -4.48 12.41
C GLY A 65 -0.68 -3.15 11.74
N PRO A 66 -1.62 -2.56 10.99
CA PRO A 66 -1.45 -1.23 10.43
C PRO A 66 -1.20 -0.18 11.52
N VAL A 67 -0.22 0.69 11.29
CA VAL A 67 0.21 1.73 12.23
C VAL A 67 -0.61 3.02 12.05
N ASP A 68 -1.12 3.57 13.14
CA ASP A 68 -1.68 4.93 13.24
C ASP A 68 -0.89 5.71 14.30
N GLU A 69 -0.13 6.73 13.89
CA GLU A 69 0.71 7.54 14.79
C GLU A 69 -0.08 8.31 15.85
N SER A 70 -1.38 8.52 15.61
CA SER A 70 -2.28 9.16 16.56
C SER A 70 -2.90 8.19 17.56
N ALA A 71 -2.70 6.88 17.39
CA ALA A 71 -3.20 5.85 18.29
C ALA A 71 -2.24 5.65 19.49
N PRO A 72 -2.75 5.47 20.73
CA PRO A 72 -1.92 5.27 21.92
C PRO A 72 -0.94 4.09 21.84
N ASP A 73 -1.38 2.99 21.23
CA ASP A 73 -0.62 1.75 21.02
C ASP A 73 -0.14 1.60 19.57
N LEU A 74 -0.23 2.67 18.78
CA LEU A 74 0.04 2.71 17.34
C LEU A 74 -0.87 1.79 16.50
N CYS A 75 -1.84 1.10 17.08
CA CYS A 75 -2.65 0.12 16.36
C CYS A 75 -3.90 0.76 15.76
N LEU A 76 -3.95 0.88 14.43
CA LEU A 76 -5.10 1.43 13.72
C LEU A 76 -6.38 0.62 13.96
N LEU A 77 -6.30 -0.72 14.07
CA LEU A 77 -7.45 -1.59 14.27
C LEU A 77 -8.11 -1.35 15.65
N CYS A 78 -7.31 -1.35 16.70
CA CYS A 78 -7.77 -1.08 18.06
C CYS A 78 -8.26 0.37 18.21
N GLU A 79 -7.56 1.33 17.59
CA GLU A 79 -7.96 2.73 17.64
C GLU A 79 -9.27 2.99 16.88
N THR A 80 -9.48 2.33 15.73
CA THR A 80 -10.76 2.39 15.02
C THR A 80 -11.91 1.88 15.89
N ARG A 81 -11.69 0.79 16.63
CA ARG A 81 -12.67 0.26 17.61
C ARG A 81 -12.93 1.26 18.74
N ARG A 82 -11.88 1.85 19.34
CA ARG A 82 -12.00 2.89 20.40
C ARG A 82 -12.75 4.12 19.91
N ARG A 83 -12.48 4.59 18.69
CA ARG A 83 -13.20 5.72 18.06
C ARG A 83 -14.66 5.38 17.80
N ALA A 84 -14.97 4.16 17.37
CA ALA A 84 -16.35 3.72 17.18
C ALA A 84 -17.14 3.67 18.49
N ALA A 85 -16.55 3.13 19.56
CA ALA A 85 -17.15 3.11 20.90
C ALA A 85 -17.44 4.52 21.42
N ARG A 86 -16.45 5.44 21.36
CA ARG A 86 -16.65 6.85 21.75
C ARG A 86 -17.78 7.51 20.96
N ARG A 87 -17.89 7.28 19.64
CA ARG A 87 -19.01 7.83 18.86
C ARG A 87 -20.37 7.30 19.33
N ALA A 88 -20.45 6.02 19.70
CA ALA A 88 -21.69 5.43 20.21
C ALA A 88 -22.10 6.01 21.58
N GLU A 89 -21.13 6.35 22.43
CA GLU A 89 -21.36 6.98 23.74
C GLU A 89 -21.94 8.40 23.62
N PHE A 90 -21.45 9.21 22.66
CA PHE A 90 -21.85 10.61 22.54
C PHE A 90 -23.01 10.88 21.58
N ASN A 91 -23.24 10.04 20.55
CA ASN A 91 -24.17 10.36 19.45
C ASN A 91 -25.41 9.45 19.37
N GLY A 92 -25.58 8.48 20.29
CA GLY A 92 -26.60 7.44 20.16
C GLY A 92 -26.40 6.56 18.91
N PRO A 93 -27.23 5.51 18.68
CA PRO A 93 -27.09 4.67 17.50
C PRO A 93 -27.27 5.49 16.23
N ALA A 94 -26.31 5.40 15.31
CA ALA A 94 -26.40 6.06 14.01
C ALA A 94 -27.66 5.58 13.25
N PRO A 95 -28.40 6.47 12.57
CA PRO A 95 -29.54 6.06 11.77
C PRO A 95 -29.09 5.03 10.73
N GLN A 96 -29.67 3.84 10.80
CA GLN A 96 -29.48 2.79 9.82
C GLN A 96 -30.07 3.28 8.50
N TYR A 97 -29.22 3.62 7.53
CA TYR A 97 -29.67 3.94 6.18
C TYR A 97 -30.26 2.68 5.54
N ALA A 98 -31.58 2.61 5.45
CA ALA A 98 -32.27 1.58 4.67
C ALA A 98 -32.30 2.03 3.20
N PRO A 99 -31.65 1.31 2.28
CA PRO A 99 -31.80 1.59 0.85
C PRO A 99 -33.19 1.13 0.39
N THR A 100 -33.93 2.04 -0.25
CA THR A 100 -35.19 1.77 -0.96
C THR A 100 -34.95 1.22 -2.36
#